data_AF-A0A1Y1N9N9-F1
#
_entry.id   AF-A0A1Y1N9N9-F1
#
_cell.length_a   1.000
_cell.length_b   1.000
_cell.length_c   1.000
_cell.angle_alpha   90.00
_cell.angle_beta   90.00
_cell.angle_gamma   90.00
#
_symmetry.space_group_name_H-M   'P 1'
#
loop_
_entity.id
_entity.type
_entity.pdbx_description
1 polymer ?
#
loop_
_entity_poly.entity_id
_entity_poly.type
_entity_poly.pdbx_seq_one_letter_code
_entity_poly.pdbx_strand_id
1 'polypeptide(L)'
;KKEYDVLSLSCMFLVDDCPKFDVDHNFYVNQMRKSLFMNVWKEGKWGSYRHFPLEVEELESDSRVVGIIDKGNIASFQWALGPPLQNSTTLTQVYYAGLNVEDLMIANGKADINPWDDRCEANKFCLGFEFSGRNAR
;
A
#
# COMPACT_ATOMS: atom_id res chain seq x y z
N LYS A 1 -29.46 -18.88 9.30
CA LYS A 1 -29.88 -17.67 8.53
C LYS A 1 -30.36 -18.21 7.18
N LYS A 2 -31.63 -18.02 6.80
CA LYS A 2 -32.21 -18.66 5.60
C LYS A 2 -31.48 -18.17 4.35
N GLU A 3 -30.81 -19.09 3.69
CA GLU A 3 -30.27 -18.92 2.34
C GLU A 3 -31.47 -19.02 1.40
N TYR A 4 -31.93 -17.87 0.89
CA TYR A 4 -32.91 -17.87 -0.20
C TYR A 4 -32.22 -18.45 -1.44
N ASP A 5 -32.99 -19.10 -2.30
CA ASP A 5 -32.50 -19.64 -3.56
C ASP A 5 -31.89 -18.49 -4.39
N VAL A 6 -30.56 -18.35 -4.31
CA VAL A 6 -29.80 -17.16 -4.74
C VAL A 6 -29.90 -16.95 -6.26
N LEU A 7 -30.43 -17.94 -6.97
CA LEU A 7 -30.55 -18.00 -8.41
C LEU A 7 -31.58 -17.02 -9.00
N SER A 8 -32.49 -16.44 -8.19
CA SER A 8 -33.53 -15.52 -8.69
C SER A 8 -33.39 -14.07 -8.23
N LEU A 9 -32.28 -13.70 -7.60
CA LEU A 9 -32.10 -12.36 -7.03
C LEU A 9 -31.26 -11.46 -7.95
N SER A 10 -31.79 -10.27 -8.28
CA SER A 10 -31.09 -9.24 -9.03
C SER A 10 -31.10 -7.94 -8.22
N CYS A 11 -29.92 -7.46 -7.86
CA CYS A 11 -29.74 -6.22 -7.09
C CYS A 11 -29.51 -5.04 -8.02
N MET A 12 -30.14 -3.91 -7.70
CA MET A 12 -29.90 -2.62 -8.35
C MET A 12 -29.46 -1.58 -7.32
N PHE A 13 -28.32 -0.95 -7.60
CA PHE A 13 -27.72 0.09 -6.79
C PHE A 13 -27.67 1.37 -7.62
N LEU A 14 -28.36 2.41 -7.15
CA LEU A 14 -28.53 3.68 -7.86
C LEU A 14 -27.75 4.75 -7.08
N VAL A 15 -26.53 5.04 -7.51
CA VAL A 15 -25.62 5.97 -6.80
C VAL A 15 -25.88 7.41 -7.24
N ASP A 16 -26.12 7.61 -8.54
CA ASP A 16 -26.39 8.91 -9.12
C ASP A 16 -27.89 9.13 -9.35
N ASP A 17 -28.24 10.39 -9.65
CA ASP A 17 -29.58 10.75 -10.09
C ASP A 17 -30.02 9.88 -11.28
N CYS A 18 -31.22 9.34 -11.13
CA CYS A 18 -31.86 8.48 -12.10
C CYS A 18 -33.38 8.62 -11.98
N PRO A 19 -34.15 8.21 -13.00
CA PRO A 19 -35.61 8.17 -12.91
C PRO A 19 -36.04 7.38 -11.68
N LYS A 20 -37.18 7.71 -11.05
CA LYS A 20 -37.70 6.91 -9.94
C LYS A 20 -37.82 5.44 -10.36
N PHE A 21 -37.46 4.51 -9.47
CA PHE A 21 -37.48 3.10 -9.79
C PHE A 21 -38.88 2.67 -10.27
N ASP A 22 -38.90 2.09 -11.47
CA ASP A 22 -40.08 1.58 -12.14
C ASP A 22 -39.65 0.40 -13.02
N VAL A 23 -40.32 -0.75 -12.84
CA VAL A 23 -40.00 -2.00 -13.52
C VAL A 23 -40.25 -1.92 -15.03
N ASP A 24 -41.17 -1.07 -15.46
CA ASP A 24 -41.57 -0.92 -16.86
C ASP A 24 -40.81 0.21 -17.57
N HIS A 25 -40.09 1.04 -16.81
CA HIS A 25 -39.33 2.14 -17.37
C HIS A 25 -38.09 1.62 -18.10
N ASN A 26 -37.94 2.01 -19.38
CA ASN A 26 -36.91 1.50 -20.30
C ASN A 26 -35.48 1.56 -19.72
N PHE A 27 -35.18 2.58 -18.91
CA PHE A 27 -33.91 2.71 -18.18
C PHE A 27 -33.55 1.44 -17.37
N TYR A 28 -34.52 0.86 -16.66
CA TYR A 28 -34.33 -0.32 -15.81
C TYR A 28 -34.52 -1.61 -16.60
N VAL A 29 -35.53 -1.68 -17.47
CA VAL A 29 -35.84 -2.87 -18.30
C VAL A 29 -34.61 -3.31 -19.10
N ASN A 30 -33.93 -2.36 -19.75
CA ASN A 30 -32.76 -2.64 -20.57
C ASN A 30 -31.60 -3.25 -19.77
N GLN A 31 -31.47 -2.88 -18.49
CA GLN A 31 -30.45 -3.44 -17.62
C GLN A 31 -30.88 -4.79 -17.02
N MET A 32 -32.12 -4.90 -16.53
CA MET A 32 -32.65 -6.14 -15.94
C MET A 32 -32.69 -7.30 -16.93
N ARG A 33 -32.92 -7.03 -18.23
CA ARG A 33 -32.83 -8.03 -19.31
C ARG A 33 -31.46 -8.70 -19.45
N LYS A 34 -30.40 -8.11 -18.90
CA LYS A 34 -29.05 -8.72 -18.88
C LYS A 34 -28.92 -9.80 -17.81
N SER A 35 -29.91 -9.97 -16.93
CA SER A 35 -29.96 -10.99 -15.89
C SER A 35 -28.69 -11.03 -15.03
N LEU A 36 -28.15 -9.85 -14.71
CA LEU A 36 -26.97 -9.72 -13.87
C LEU A 36 -27.38 -9.67 -12.41
N PHE A 37 -26.65 -10.38 -11.55
CA PHE A 37 -26.87 -10.37 -10.10
C PHE A 37 -26.66 -8.98 -9.48
N MET A 38 -25.69 -8.21 -9.96
CA MET A 38 -25.33 -6.89 -9.44
C MET A 38 -25.31 -5.85 -10.55
N ASN A 39 -26.13 -4.82 -10.39
CA ASN A 39 -26.27 -3.71 -11.34
C ASN A 39 -26.06 -2.40 -10.58
N VAL A 40 -25.05 -1.63 -10.95
CA VAL A 40 -24.71 -0.35 -10.33
C VAL A 40 -24.83 0.75 -11.37
N TRP A 41 -25.63 1.78 -11.08
CA TRP A 41 -25.70 3.02 -11.86
C TRP A 41 -24.82 4.07 -11.20
N LYS A 42 -23.73 4.45 -11.87
CA LYS A 42 -22.77 5.47 -11.42
C LYS A 42 -22.10 6.13 -12.63
N GLU A 43 -21.87 7.43 -12.54
CA GLU A 43 -21.32 8.31 -13.57
C GLU A 43 -22.00 8.16 -14.94
N GLY A 44 -23.33 8.10 -14.92
CA GLY A 44 -24.14 7.96 -16.12
C GLY A 44 -24.01 6.61 -16.84
N LYS A 45 -23.49 5.57 -16.16
CA LYS A 45 -23.24 4.25 -16.75
C LYS A 45 -23.69 3.11 -15.84
N TRP A 46 -24.11 2.01 -16.46
CA TRP A 46 -24.36 0.74 -15.79
C TRP A 46 -23.08 -0.08 -15.67
N GLY A 47 -22.84 -0.66 -14.49
CA GLY A 47 -21.69 -1.50 -14.21
C GLY A 47 -21.89 -2.39 -13.00
N SER A 48 -20.78 -2.86 -12.43
CA SER A 48 -20.72 -3.65 -11.20
C SER A 48 -19.41 -3.38 -10.49
N TYR A 49 -19.37 -3.50 -9.16
CA TYR A 49 -18.10 -3.49 -8.44
C TYR A 49 -17.38 -4.82 -8.65
N ARG A 50 -16.12 -4.76 -9.06
CA ARG A 50 -15.26 -5.92 -9.32
C ARG A 50 -13.94 -5.72 -8.59
N HIS A 51 -13.41 -6.82 -8.08
CA HIS A 51 -12.04 -6.84 -7.58
C HIS A 51 -11.08 -6.91 -8.77
N PHE A 52 -10.08 -6.05 -8.75
CA PHE A 52 -8.93 -6.13 -9.65
C PHE A 52 -7.69 -6.40 -8.80
N PRO A 53 -6.76 -7.25 -9.27
CA PRO A 53 -5.45 -7.38 -8.64
C PRO A 53 -4.78 -6.01 -8.56
N LEU A 54 -4.21 -5.68 -7.39
CA LEU A 54 -3.39 -4.49 -7.25
C LEU A 54 -1.99 -4.80 -7.76
N GLU A 55 -1.58 -4.15 -8.84
CA GLU A 55 -0.17 -4.11 -9.24
C GLU A 55 0.52 -3.06 -8.37
N VAL A 56 1.40 -3.52 -7.47
CA VAL A 56 2.20 -2.64 -6.63
C VAL A 56 3.49 -2.38 -7.39
N GLU A 57 3.59 -1.18 -7.99
CA GLU A 57 4.85 -0.71 -8.57
C GLU A 57 5.76 -0.18 -7.45
N GLU A 58 7.05 -0.53 -7.53
CA GLU A 58 8.06 0.08 -6.66
C GLU A 58 8.23 1.55 -7.05
N LEU A 59 7.98 2.45 -6.10
CA LEU A 59 8.24 3.87 -6.29
C LEU A 59 9.74 4.12 -6.42
N GLU A 60 10.15 4.80 -7.48
CA GLU A 60 11.47 5.40 -7.56
C GLU A 60 11.53 6.58 -6.58
N SER A 61 12.56 6.60 -5.74
CA SER A 61 12.77 7.67 -4.76
C SER A 61 14.25 7.91 -4.56
N ASP A 62 14.61 9.19 -4.43
CA ASP A 62 15.98 9.64 -4.14
C ASP A 62 16.41 9.32 -2.69
N SER A 63 15.46 9.02 -1.80
CA SER A 63 15.71 8.65 -0.41
C SER A 63 15.39 7.18 -0.19
N ARG A 64 16.45 6.37 -0.04
CA ARG A 64 16.33 4.94 0.29
C ARG A 64 17.17 4.62 1.50
N VAL A 65 16.60 3.84 2.39
CA VAL A 65 17.26 3.28 3.57
C VAL A 65 17.25 1.76 3.46
N VAL A 66 18.24 1.11 4.06
CA VAL A 66 18.23 -0.35 4.15
C VAL A 66 17.34 -0.76 5.32
N GLY A 67 16.43 -1.69 5.07
CA GLY A 67 15.53 -2.24 6.07
C GLY A 67 15.49 -3.75 6.08
N ILE A 68 15.02 -4.29 7.21
CA ILE A 68 14.70 -5.71 7.36
C ILE A 68 13.20 -5.81 7.59
N ILE A 69 12.52 -6.54 6.70
CA ILE A 69 11.08 -6.76 6.81
C ILE A 69 10.78 -7.75 7.95
N ASP A 70 11.57 -8.82 8.00
CA ASP A 70 11.39 -9.95 8.90
C ASP A 70 12.60 -10.08 9.83
N LYS A 71 12.47 -9.55 11.05
CA LYS A 71 13.55 -9.54 12.04
C LYS A 71 14.03 -10.98 12.31
N GLY A 72 15.35 -11.20 12.22
CA GLY A 72 15.92 -12.54 12.36
C GLY A 72 16.15 -13.26 11.03
N ASN A 73 15.65 -12.70 9.92
CA ASN A 73 15.80 -13.27 8.59
C ASN A 73 16.57 -12.31 7.70
N ILE A 74 17.88 -12.51 7.59
CA ILE A 74 18.76 -11.72 6.72
C ILE A 74 18.32 -11.81 5.24
N ALA A 75 17.65 -12.88 4.82
CA ALA A 75 17.16 -12.96 3.44
C ALA A 75 16.02 -11.96 3.14
N SER A 76 15.44 -11.33 4.17
CA SER A 76 14.40 -10.30 4.04
C SER A 76 14.96 -8.87 3.94
N PHE A 77 16.28 -8.71 3.82
CA PHE A 77 16.90 -7.42 3.57
C PHE A 77 16.42 -6.83 2.24
N GLN A 78 15.92 -5.60 2.30
CA GLN A 78 15.53 -4.86 1.11
C GLN A 78 15.76 -3.36 1.27
N TRP A 79 15.81 -2.66 0.14
CA TRP A 79 15.70 -1.21 0.14
C TRP A 79 14.28 -0.82 0.50
N ALA A 80 14.15 0.09 1.47
CA ALA A 80 12.91 0.71 1.84
C ALA A 80 12.95 2.21 1.55
N LEU A 81 11.78 2.79 1.37
CA LEU A 81 11.65 4.23 1.26
C LEU A 81 12.09 4.87 2.58
N GLY A 82 13.08 5.76 2.50
CA GLY A 82 13.52 6.56 3.63
C GLY A 82 12.47 7.64 3.96
N PRO A 83 12.59 8.28 5.14
CA PRO A 83 11.80 9.46 5.43
C PRO A 83 12.03 10.54 4.35
N PRO A 84 11.03 11.40 4.10
CA PRO A 84 11.19 12.49 3.15
C PRO A 84 12.36 13.38 3.57
N LEU A 85 13.25 13.68 2.64
CA LEU A 85 14.38 14.57 2.87
C LEU A 85 13.83 15.97 3.18
N GLN A 86 13.96 16.42 4.42
CA GLN A 86 13.70 17.81 4.75
C GLN A 86 14.80 18.68 4.12
N ASN A 87 14.45 19.89 3.68
CA ASN A 87 15.40 20.88 3.17
C ASN A 87 16.30 21.36 4.31
N SER A 88 17.27 20.54 4.67
CA SER A 88 18.31 20.82 5.66
C SER A 88 19.61 21.13 4.92
N THR A 89 20.34 22.13 5.43
CA THR A 89 21.69 22.48 4.96
C THR A 89 22.73 21.39 5.27
N THR A 90 22.33 20.30 5.94
CA THR A 90 23.21 19.19 6.34
C THR A 90 22.98 17.90 5.56
N LEU A 91 22.16 17.92 4.49
CA LEU A 91 21.94 16.73 3.69
C LEU A 91 23.27 16.18 3.14
N THR A 92 23.50 14.88 3.31
CA THR A 92 24.72 14.22 2.85
C THR A 92 24.37 13.05 1.95
N GLN A 93 24.93 13.05 0.75
CA GLN A 93 24.85 11.92 -0.15
C GLN A 93 25.84 10.85 0.33
N VAL A 94 25.32 9.69 0.70
CA VAL A 94 26.11 8.55 1.17
C VAL A 94 26.63 7.75 -0.03
N TYR A 95 27.94 7.47 -0.04
CA TYR A 95 28.59 6.66 -1.08
C TYR A 95 28.94 5.26 -0.56
N TYR A 96 29.34 5.19 0.72
CA TYR A 96 29.63 3.92 1.40
C TYR A 96 28.98 3.92 2.78
N ALA A 97 28.37 2.81 3.14
CA ALA A 97 27.87 2.55 4.49
C ALA A 97 28.63 1.35 5.08
N GLY A 98 29.20 1.53 6.27
CA GLY A 98 29.89 0.47 7.00
C GLY A 98 28.89 -0.44 7.70
N LEU A 99 29.16 -1.75 7.69
CA LEU A 99 28.42 -2.71 8.51
C LEU A 99 29.23 -3.03 9.76
N ASN A 100 28.60 -2.95 10.91
CA ASN A 100 29.20 -3.31 12.19
C ASN A 100 28.58 -4.59 12.78
N VAL A 101 29.12 -5.03 13.92
CA VAL A 101 28.61 -6.23 14.62
C VAL A 101 27.20 -6.00 15.17
N GLU A 102 26.88 -4.78 15.57
CA GLU A 102 25.56 -4.42 16.10
C GLU A 102 24.48 -4.54 15.01
N ASP A 103 24.74 -4.07 13.79
CA ASP A 103 23.88 -4.24 12.63
C ASP A 103 23.56 -5.72 12.40
N LEU A 104 24.59 -6.58 12.46
CA LEU A 104 24.42 -8.02 12.27
C LEU A 104 23.62 -8.67 13.42
N MET A 105 23.81 -8.22 14.66
CA MET A 105 23.09 -8.74 15.82
C MET A 105 21.62 -8.34 15.79
N ILE A 106 21.31 -7.09 15.43
CA ILE A 106 19.94 -6.60 15.24
C ILE A 106 19.29 -7.36 14.08
N ALA A 107 20.02 -7.52 12.96
CA ALA A 107 19.51 -8.19 11.77
C ALA A 107 19.14 -9.66 12.00
N ASN A 108 19.98 -10.38 12.75
CA ASN A 108 19.72 -11.75 13.16
C ASN A 108 18.73 -11.89 14.31
N GLY A 109 18.14 -10.78 14.78
CA GLY A 109 17.21 -10.78 15.90
C GLY A 109 17.82 -11.18 17.23
N LYS A 110 19.16 -11.17 17.33
CA LYS A 110 19.92 -11.46 18.57
C LYS A 110 20.06 -10.23 19.47
N ALA A 111 19.77 -9.05 18.94
CA ALA A 111 19.67 -7.80 19.68
C ALA A 111 18.37 -7.09 19.33
N ASP A 112 17.86 -6.32 20.29
CA ASP A 112 16.79 -5.36 20.07
C ASP A 112 17.36 -4.01 19.67
N ILE A 113 16.56 -3.26 18.92
CA ILE A 113 16.85 -1.87 18.59
C ILE A 113 16.70 -1.06 19.88
N ASN A 114 17.62 -0.14 20.12
CA ASN A 114 17.53 0.76 21.26
C ASN A 114 16.24 1.60 21.18
N PRO A 115 15.32 1.49 22.16
CA PRO A 115 14.03 2.18 22.11
C PRO A 115 14.15 3.71 22.33
N TRP A 116 15.31 4.20 22.77
CA TRP A 116 15.60 5.64 22.90
C TRP A 116 16.36 6.21 21.69
N ASP A 117 16.50 5.42 20.62
CA ASP A 117 17.11 5.90 19.39
C ASP A 117 16.08 6.66 18.55
N ASP A 118 16.19 7.98 18.55
CA ASP A 118 15.30 8.88 17.80
C ASP A 118 15.33 8.63 16.27
N ARG A 119 16.32 7.88 15.77
CA ARG A 119 16.38 7.45 14.35
C ARG A 119 15.35 6.38 14.02
N CYS A 120 14.87 5.68 15.04
CA CYS A 120 13.91 4.61 14.93
C CYS A 120 12.49 5.16 14.99
N GLU A 121 12.09 5.87 13.93
CA GLU A 121 10.67 6.14 13.73
C GLU A 121 9.88 4.82 13.60
N ALA A 122 8.55 4.89 13.69
CA ALA A 122 7.61 3.78 13.80
C ALA A 122 7.76 2.64 12.75
N ASN A 123 8.61 2.80 11.74
CA ASN A 123 8.87 1.88 10.64
C ASN A 123 10.16 1.04 10.76
N LYS A 124 10.86 1.04 11.90
CA LYS A 124 11.90 0.03 12.25
C LYS A 124 13.19 0.03 11.37
N PHE A 125 13.55 1.16 10.75
CA PHE A 125 14.79 1.26 9.96
C PHE A 125 15.96 1.78 10.83
N CYS A 126 16.65 0.88 11.52
CA CYS A 126 17.64 1.25 12.55
C CYS A 126 19.04 0.64 12.32
N LEU A 127 19.35 0.31 11.07
CA LEU A 127 20.65 -0.23 10.68
C LEU A 127 21.51 0.85 10.05
N GLY A 128 22.83 0.71 10.17
CA GLY A 128 23.80 1.62 9.59
C GLY A 128 24.15 2.78 10.52
N PHE A 129 25.29 2.65 11.18
CA PHE A 129 25.84 3.67 12.10
C PHE A 129 27.02 4.44 11.52
N GLU A 130 27.61 3.91 10.44
CA GLU A 130 28.83 4.44 9.85
C GLU A 130 28.61 4.66 8.36
N PHE A 131 29.04 5.81 7.85
CA PHE A 131 29.00 6.11 6.43
C PHE A 131 30.13 7.05 6.02
N SER A 132 30.42 7.08 4.72
CA SER A 132 31.22 8.12 4.09
C SER A 132 30.52 8.65 2.85
N GLY A 133 30.64 9.95 2.62
CA GLY A 133 29.94 10.59 1.54
C GLY A 133 30.25 12.08 1.39
N ARG A 134 29.37 12.78 0.68
CA ARG A 134 29.54 14.19 0.33
C ARG A 134 28.36 15.01 0.82
N ASN A 135 28.63 16.09 1.55
CA ASN A 135 27.59 17.04 1.91
C ASN A 135 27.04 17.76 0.66
N ALA A 136 25.77 18.15 0.71
CA ALA A 136 25.23 19.15 -0.19
C ALA A 136 25.97 20.47 0.10
N ARG A 137 26.87 20.87 -0.80
CA ARG A 137 27.47 22.21 -0.80
C ARG A 137 26.55 23.17 -1.53
#